data_AF-A0A563W314-F1
#
_entry.id   AF-A0A563W314-F1
#
_cell.length_a   1.000
_cell.length_b   1.000
_cell.length_c   1.000
_cell.angle_alpha   90.00
_cell.angle_beta   90.00
_cell.angle_gamma   90.00
#
_symmetry.space_group_name_H-M   'P 1'
#
loop_
_entity.id
_entity.type
_entity.pdbx_description
1 polymer ?
#
loop_
_entity_poly.entity_id
_entity_poly.type
_entity_poly.pdbx_seq_one_letter_code
_entity_poly.pdbx_strand_id
1 'polypeptide(L)' 'MKIWLKDYLIPELKPNSTLILDNAPFHSLDDVFWIAQEAGHKVLFLPANFT' A
#
# COMPACT_ATOMS: atom_id res chain seq x y z
N MET A 1 2.96 3.47 9.79
CA MET A 1 2.34 3.15 8.49
C MET A 1 1.08 2.27 8.63
N LYS A 2 1.14 1.10 9.28
CA LYS A 2 0.00 0.15 9.35
C LYS A 2 -1.33 0.74 9.83
N ILE A 3 -1.32 1.43 10.99
CA ILE A 3 -2.52 2.07 11.57
C ILE A 3 -3.09 3.10 10.59
N TRP A 4 -2.23 3.96 10.04
CA TRP A 4 -2.66 4.95 9.07
C TRP A 4 -3.28 4.32 7.81
N LEU A 5 -2.65 3.30 7.24
CA LEU A 5 -3.15 2.59 6.07
C LEU A 5 -4.53 1.98 6.34
N LYS A 6 -4.65 1.22 7.43
CA LYS A 6 -5.87 0.48 7.76
C LYS A 6 -7.03 1.39 8.17
N ASP A 7 -6.75 2.35 9.05
CA ASP A 7 -7.81 3.09 9.75
C ASP A 7 -8.18 4.39 9.04
N TYR A 8 -7.35 4.87 8.10
CA TYR A 8 -7.57 6.14 7.41
C TYR A 8 -7.56 6.03 5.89
N LEU A 9 -6.55 5.39 5.28
CA LEU A 9 -6.48 5.37 3.81
C LEU A 9 -7.54 4.41 3.21
N ILE A 10 -7.54 3.15 3.65
CA ILE A 10 -8.38 2.09 3.06
C ILE A 10 -9.88 2.45 3.08
N PRO A 11 -10.47 2.99 4.16
CA PRO A 11 -11.89 3.37 4.19
C PRO A 11 -12.30 4.41 3.14
N GLU A 12 -11.36 5.23 2.68
CA GLU A 12 -11.61 6.31 1.71
C GLU A 12 -11.45 5.84 0.26
N LEU A 13 -10.99 4.61 0.03
CA LEU A 13 -10.77 4.08 -1.31
C LEU A 13 -12.06 3.53 -1.92
N LYS A 14 -12.19 3.72 -3.24
CA LYS A 14 -13.19 2.98 -4.01
C LYS A 14 -12.86 1.48 -3.99
N PRO A 15 -13.86 0.58 -4.04
CA PRO A 15 -13.62 -0.86 -4.13
C PRO A 15 -12.64 -1.21 -5.25
N ASN A 16 -11.75 -2.19 -5.02
CA ASN A 16 -10.76 -2.69 -5.99
C ASN A 16 -9.75 -1.64 -6.51
N SER A 17 -9.55 -0.54 -5.78
CA SER A 17 -8.50 0.44 -6.11
C SER A 17 -7.09 -0.16 -6.12
N THR A 18 -6.17 0.47 -6.86
CA THR A 18 -4.74 0.14 -6.87
C THR A 18 -3.96 1.24 -6.15
N LEU A 19 -3.20 0.86 -5.12
CA LEU A 19 -2.29 1.75 -4.40
C LEU A 19 -0.95 1.75 -5.15
N ILE A 20 -0.41 2.94 -5.45
CA ILE A 20 0.93 3.12 -6.02
C ILE A 20 1.79 3.79 -4.96
N LEU A 21 2.88 3.13 -4.55
CA LEU A 21 3.73 3.56 -3.44
C LEU A 21 5.19 3.67 -3.88
N ASP A 22 5.95 4.58 -3.28
CA ASP A 22 7.40 4.65 -3.43
C ASP A 22 8.11 3.54 -2.62
N ASN A 23 9.36 3.25 -2.99
CA ASN A 23 10.20 2.25 -2.31
C ASN A 23 10.86 2.79 -1.04
N ALA A 24 10.13 3.56 -0.25
CA ALA A 24 10.69 4.15 0.95
C ALA A 24 11.06 3.05 1.99
N PRO A 25 12.27 3.07 2.59
CA PRO A 25 12.75 1.98 3.46
C PRO A 25 11.90 1.74 4.72
N PHE A 26 11.04 2.68 5.08
CA PHE A 26 10.15 2.60 6.23
C PHE A 26 8.79 1.95 5.91
N HIS A 27 8.55 1.57 4.66
CA HIS A 27 7.45 0.68 4.31
C HIS A 27 7.86 -0.75 4.68
N SER A 28 7.28 -1.29 5.76
CA SER A 28 7.24 -2.74 5.96
C SER A 28 6.36 -3.30 4.85
N LEU A 29 7.01 -3.63 3.71
CA LEU A 29 6.34 -3.97 2.45
C LEU A 29 5.28 -5.05 2.68
N ASP A 30 5.62 -6.06 3.48
CA ASP A 30 4.75 -7.19 3.80
C ASP A 30 3.42 -6.75 4.44
N ASP A 31 3.46 -5.80 5.37
CA ASP A 31 2.24 -5.34 6.06
C ASP A 31 1.35 -4.50 5.15
N VAL A 32 1.96 -3.69 4.28
CA VAL A 32 1.23 -2.87 3.33
C VAL A 32 0.52 -3.74 2.30
N PHE A 33 1.23 -4.75 1.78
CA PHE A 33 0.64 -5.75 0.88
C PHE A 33 -0.50 -6.50 1.56
N TRP A 34 -0.28 -7.04 2.76
CA TRP A 34 -1.27 -7.82 3.48
C TRP A 34 -2.55 -7.02 3.75
N ILE A 35 -2.43 -5.83 4.35
CA ILE A 35 -3.57 -4.98 4.68
C ILE A 35 -4.37 -4.59 3.43
N ALA A 36 -3.68 -4.19 2.35
CA ALA A 36 -4.35 -3.81 1.11
C ALA A 36 -5.02 -5.00 0.42
N GLN A 37 -4.37 -6.16 0.36
CA GLN A 37 -4.93 -7.37 -0.26
C GLN A 37 -6.13 -7.92 0.51
N GLU A 38 -6.08 -7.97 1.84
CA GLU A 38 -7.24 -8.37 2.66
C GLU A 38 -8.44 -7.45 2.44
N ALA A 39 -8.20 -6.17 2.18
CA ALA A 39 -9.24 -5.19 1.85
C ALA A 39 -9.67 -5.22 0.37
N GLY A 40 -9.15 -6.14 -0.45
CA GLY A 40 -9.51 -6.30 -1.87
C GLY A 40 -8.81 -5.32 -2.81
N HIS A 41 -7.75 -4.65 -2.36
CA HIS A 41 -6.96 -3.72 -3.16
C HIS A 41 -5.67 -4.36 -3.69
N LYS A 42 -5.11 -3.72 -4.72
CA LYS A 42 -3.79 -4.08 -5.27
C LYS A 42 -2.75 -3.07 -4.83
N VAL A 43 -1.50 -3.49 -4.73
CA VAL A 43 -0.37 -2.61 -4.45
C VAL A 43 0.66 -2.74 -5.56
N LEU A 44 1.10 -1.61 -6.07
CA LEU A 44 2.23 -1.49 -6.98
C LEU A 44 3.28 -0.59 -6.35
N PHE A 45 4.53 -1.04 -6.34
CA PHE A 45 5.64 -0.20 -5.96
C PHE A 45 6.24 0.43 -7.21
N LEU A 46 6.62 1.70 -7.11
CA LEU A 46 7.41 2.35 -8.14
C LEU A 46 8.71 1.57 -8.33
N PRO A 47 9.31 1.56 -9.53
CA PRO A 47 10.62 0.94 -9.73
C PRO A 47 11.65 1.60 -8.80
N ALA A 48 12.58 0.80 -8.28
CA ALA A 48 13.77 1.35 -7.63
C ALA A 48 14.52 2.20 -8.67
N ASN A 49 15.08 3.33 -8.24
CA ASN A 49 15.88 4.15 -9.12
C ASN A 49 16.97 3.26 -9.75
N PHE A 50 16.92 3.09 -11.07
CA PHE A 50 17.98 2.45 -11.83
C PHE A 50 19.14 3.46 -11.89
N THR A 51 20.09 3.32 -10.97
CA THR A 51 21.42 3.92 -11.05
C THR A 51 22.45 2.83 -11.29
#